data_AF-A0A7J6FQ01-F1
#
_entry.id   AF-A0A7J6FQ01-F1
#
_cell.length_a   1.000
_cell.length_b   1.000
_cell.length_c   1.000
_cell.angle_alpha   90.00
_cell.angle_beta   90.00
_cell.angle_gamma   90.00
#
_symmetry.space_group_name_H-M   'P 1'
#
loop_
_entity.id
_entity.type
_entity.pdbx_description
1 polymer ?
#
loop_
_entity_poly.entity_id
_entity_poly.type
_entity_poly.pdbx_seq_one_letter_code
_entity_poly.pdbx_strand_id
1 'polypeptide(L)'
;MENNSSIIKSGRINFDEEKEVVSWSKRAAIEGERVAAMSCSGHGRAYLDSYSLLSLDEEDDDDNEEMSVVCECNTCYTGSQCHTFIPSCPANAQRLRIWCK
;
A
#
# COMPACT_ATOMS: atom_id res chain seq x y z
N MET A 1 46.32 14.68 -11.45
CA MET A 1 47.09 13.55 -12.01
C MET A 1 46.25 12.31 -11.79
N GLU A 2 45.67 11.83 -12.88
CA GLU A 2 44.95 10.56 -12.96
C GLU A 2 45.88 9.43 -12.51
N ASN A 3 45.32 8.40 -11.89
CA ASN A 3 45.91 7.08 -11.92
C ASN A 3 44.78 6.06 -12.08
N ASN A 4 44.42 5.83 -13.33
CA ASN A 4 43.78 4.61 -13.79
C ASN A 4 44.81 3.47 -13.70
N SER A 5 44.48 2.39 -13.00
CA SER A 5 44.96 1.06 -13.40
C SER A 5 43.93 0.00 -13.06
N SER A 6 43.32 -0.47 -14.14
CA SER A 6 42.33 -1.53 -14.28
C SER A 6 42.87 -2.90 -13.82
N ILE A 7 41.97 -3.87 -13.54
CA ILE A 7 41.86 -5.16 -14.24
C ILE A 7 41.02 -6.16 -13.40
N ILE A 8 39.85 -6.44 -13.96
CA ILE A 8 38.96 -7.59 -13.82
C ILE A 8 39.64 -8.86 -13.27
N LYS A 9 39.10 -9.45 -12.18
CA LYS A 9 39.10 -10.92 -12.00
C LYS A 9 37.83 -11.43 -11.33
N SER A 10 37.22 -12.38 -12.06
CA SER A 10 36.28 -13.40 -11.60
C SER A 10 34.81 -13.01 -11.50
N GLY A 11 34.13 -13.01 -12.67
CA GLY A 11 32.96 -13.86 -12.86
C GLY A 11 31.78 -13.69 -11.89
N ARG A 12 31.56 -12.49 -11.36
CA ARG A 12 30.27 -12.06 -10.85
C ARG A 12 29.97 -10.73 -11.52
N ILE A 13 28.95 -10.74 -12.37
CA ILE A 13 28.26 -9.54 -12.79
C ILE A 13 28.13 -8.62 -11.58
N ASN A 14 28.59 -7.37 -11.74
CA ASN A 14 28.40 -6.32 -10.76
C ASN A 14 26.90 -6.26 -10.44
N PHE A 15 26.51 -6.79 -9.29
CA PHE A 15 25.28 -6.40 -8.61
C PHE A 15 25.62 -5.31 -7.60
N ASP A 16 26.40 -4.32 -8.03
CA ASP A 16 25.97 -2.96 -7.72
C ASP A 16 24.75 -2.73 -8.63
N GLU A 17 23.67 -3.42 -8.27
CA GLU A 17 22.34 -3.09 -8.73
C GLU A 17 22.19 -1.66 -8.25
N GLU A 18 22.34 -0.75 -9.21
CA GLU A 18 21.86 0.60 -9.16
C GLU A 18 20.35 0.49 -8.94
N LYS A 19 19.96 0.07 -7.73
CA LYS A 19 18.62 0.23 -7.18
C LYS A 19 18.54 1.73 -6.99
N GLU A 20 18.18 2.34 -8.11
CA GLU A 20 17.81 3.71 -8.37
C GLU A 20 17.82 4.54 -7.09
N VAL A 21 18.64 5.59 -7.05
CA VAL A 21 18.74 6.49 -5.89
C VAL A 21 17.39 7.21 -5.72
N VAL A 22 16.41 6.53 -5.15
CA VAL A 22 15.16 7.09 -4.66
C VAL A 22 15.57 7.87 -3.41
N SER A 23 15.87 9.16 -3.55
CA SER A 23 16.28 10.00 -2.42
C SER A 23 15.07 10.72 -1.84
N TRP A 24 14.42 11.56 -2.65
CA TRP A 24 13.31 12.40 -2.21
C TRP A 24 12.00 11.62 -2.04
N SER A 25 11.73 10.62 -2.90
CA SER A 25 10.48 9.85 -2.90
C SER A 25 10.53 8.58 -2.07
N LYS A 26 11.67 8.24 -1.46
CA LYS A 26 11.87 6.94 -0.79
C LYS A 26 10.83 6.66 0.28
N ARG A 27 10.59 7.66 1.14
CA ARG A 27 9.60 7.54 2.23
C ARG A 27 8.19 7.36 1.68
N ALA A 28 7.82 8.15 0.68
CA ALA A 28 6.51 8.06 0.04
C ALA A 28 6.31 6.70 -0.67
N ALA A 29 7.35 6.19 -1.34
CA ALA A 29 7.31 4.88 -1.99
C ALA A 29 7.15 3.74 -0.98
N ILE A 30 7.94 3.72 0.08
CA ILE A 30 7.84 2.71 1.16
C ILE A 30 6.44 2.70 1.75
N GLU A 31 5.89 3.87 2.04
CA GLU A 31 4.58 3.99 2.66
C GLU A 31 3.45 3.58 1.70
N GLY A 32 3.56 3.96 0.42
CA GLY A 32 2.63 3.50 -0.62
C GLY A 32 2.66 1.99 -0.84
N GLU A 33 3.85 1.39 -0.86
CA GLU A 33 4.03 -0.06 -0.97
C GLU A 33 3.47 -0.79 0.26
N ARG A 34 3.70 -0.25 1.47
CA ARG A 34 3.17 -0.80 2.72
C ARG A 34 1.64 -0.84 2.72
N VAL A 35 0.99 0.26 2.31
CA VAL A 35 -0.48 0.32 2.20
C VAL A 35 -1.00 -0.59 1.09
N ALA A 36 -0.34 -0.64 -0.06
CA ALA A 36 -0.73 -1.51 -1.16
C ALA A 36 -0.58 -3.01 -0.82
N ALA A 37 0.34 -3.37 0.07
CA ALA A 37 0.55 -4.74 0.53
C ALA A 37 -0.46 -5.20 1.60
N MET A 38 -1.29 -4.31 2.14
CA MET A 38 -2.31 -4.66 3.12
C MET A 38 -3.34 -5.63 2.52
N SER A 39 -3.66 -6.70 3.26
CA SER A 39 -4.63 -7.70 2.82
C SER A 39 -6.06 -7.26 3.13
N CYS A 40 -6.83 -6.91 2.10
CA CYS A 40 -8.27 -6.65 2.20
C CYS A 40 -9.11 -7.82 1.63
N SER A 41 -8.64 -9.06 1.86
CA SER A 41 -9.26 -10.34 1.45
C SER A 41 -9.59 -10.48 -0.05
N GLY A 42 -9.06 -9.62 -0.93
CA GLY A 42 -9.47 -9.52 -2.34
C GLY A 42 -10.84 -8.86 -2.57
N HIS A 43 -11.47 -8.34 -1.52
CA HIS A 43 -12.78 -7.70 -1.55
C HIS A 43 -12.73 -6.22 -1.17
N GLY A 44 -11.55 -5.62 -1.13
CA GLY A 44 -11.34 -4.20 -0.89
C GLY A 44 -9.91 -3.78 -1.23
N ARG A 45 -9.58 -2.54 -0.91
CA ARG A 45 -8.22 -2.02 -0.98
C ARG A 45 -7.99 -0.95 0.08
N ALA A 46 -6.76 -0.78 0.49
CA ALA A 46 -6.34 0.29 1.38
C ALA A 46 -5.75 1.47 0.57
N TYR A 47 -5.91 2.68 1.07
CA TYR A 47 -5.30 3.89 0.52
C TYR A 47 -4.63 4.72 1.59
N LEU A 48 -3.61 5.48 1.19
CA LEU A 48 -2.83 6.33 2.09
C LEU A 48 -3.67 7.38 2.82
N ASP A 49 -4.79 7.80 2.25
CA ASP A 49 -5.69 8.81 2.78
C ASP A 49 -6.88 8.22 3.56
N SER A 50 -7.05 6.88 3.56
CA SER A 50 -8.12 6.18 4.29
C SER A 50 -7.75 5.94 5.77
N TYR A 51 -7.14 6.93 6.41
CA TYR A 51 -6.77 6.87 7.82
C TYR A 51 -8.00 6.99 8.73
N SER A 52 -8.02 6.22 9.82
CA SER A 52 -9.08 6.32 10.84
C SER A 52 -8.50 6.28 12.25
N LEU A 53 -9.11 7.01 13.18
CA LEU A 53 -8.81 7.02 14.62
C LEU A 53 -9.34 5.76 15.34
N LEU A 54 -9.29 4.58 14.72
CA LEU A 54 -9.87 3.37 15.29
C LEU A 54 -8.96 2.64 16.30
N SER A 55 -7.77 3.16 16.57
CA SER A 55 -6.93 2.80 17.71
C SER A 55 -7.18 3.79 18.87
N LEU A 56 -8.38 3.72 19.45
CA LEU A 56 -8.67 4.30 20.77
C LEU A 56 -8.74 3.19 21.82
N ASP A 57 -7.81 2.24 21.76
CA ASP A 57 -7.58 1.31 22.85
C ASP A 57 -6.12 1.51 23.28
N GLU A 58 -5.98 2.20 24.41
CA GLU A 58 -4.78 2.42 25.23
C GLU A 58 -4.04 3.76 25.06
N GLU A 59 -4.24 4.57 26.11
CA GLU A 59 -3.52 5.79 26.46
C GLU A 59 -2.04 5.45 26.69
N ASP A 60 -1.15 5.86 25.80
CA ASP A 60 0.27 6.01 26.12
C ASP A 60 0.72 7.41 25.73
N ASP A 61 1.25 8.13 26.72
CA ASP A 61 1.86 9.47 26.68
C ASP A 61 3.17 9.50 25.83
N ASP A 62 3.08 9.14 24.56
CA ASP A 62 4.16 9.35 23.59
C ASP A 62 3.54 9.71 22.23
N ASP A 63 4.26 10.45 21.41
CA ASP A 63 3.77 11.13 20.19
C ASP A 63 3.44 10.17 19.02
N ASN A 64 2.94 8.97 19.31
CA ASN A 64 2.69 7.85 18.41
C ASN A 64 1.18 7.51 18.37
N GLU A 65 0.38 8.42 17.84
CA GLU A 65 -0.96 8.07 17.35
C GLU A 65 -0.76 7.07 16.18
N GLU A 66 -0.97 5.76 16.42
CA GLU A 66 -0.84 4.73 15.38
C GLU A 66 -2.01 4.86 14.41
N MET A 67 -1.89 5.82 13.50
CA MET A 67 -2.88 6.08 12.47
C MET A 67 -2.95 4.86 11.54
N SER A 68 -3.96 4.01 11.76
CA SER A 68 -4.16 2.78 11.00
C SER A 68 -4.95 3.06 9.72
N VAL A 69 -4.47 2.50 8.61
CA VAL A 69 -5.15 2.57 7.31
C VAL A 69 -6.23 1.51 7.25
N VAL A 70 -7.45 1.90 6.87
CA VAL A 70 -8.60 0.98 6.78
C VAL A 70 -8.82 0.53 5.35
N CYS A 71 -9.26 -0.73 5.19
CA CYS A 71 -9.70 -1.23 3.90
C CYS A 71 -11.03 -0.59 3.47
N GLU A 72 -11.05 -0.02 2.27
CA GLU A 72 -12.28 0.33 1.57
C GLU A 72 -12.83 -0.90 0.85
N CYS A 73 -13.97 -1.38 1.33
CA CYS A 73 -14.59 -2.59 0.82
C CYS A 73 -15.41 -2.37 -0.46
N ASN A 74 -15.41 -3.39 -1.31
CA ASN A 74 -16.33 -3.50 -2.43
C ASN A 74 -17.78 -3.60 -1.94
N THR A 75 -18.73 -3.29 -2.83
CA THR A 75 -20.15 -3.41 -2.53
C THR A 75 -20.49 -4.81 -2.02
N CYS A 76 -21.28 -4.88 -0.94
CA CYS A 76 -21.69 -6.11 -0.25
C CYS A 76 -20.63 -6.82 0.61
N TYR A 77 -19.50 -6.15 0.90
CA TYR A 77 -18.49 -6.63 1.85
C TYR A 77 -18.27 -5.64 3.00
N THR A 78 -17.91 -6.15 4.18
CA THR A 78 -17.67 -5.36 5.40
C THR A 78 -16.59 -6.00 6.29
N GLY A 79 -16.28 -5.34 7.40
CA GLY A 79 -15.21 -5.68 8.34
C GLY A 79 -13.89 -4.97 8.00
N SER A 80 -12.97 -4.92 8.96
CA SER A 80 -11.68 -4.21 8.83
C SER A 80 -10.83 -4.68 7.64
N GLN A 81 -10.99 -5.94 7.22
CA GLN A 81 -10.30 -6.54 6.08
C GLN A 81 -11.25 -6.96 4.94
N CYS A 82 -12.51 -6.51 4.94
CA CYS A 82 -13.51 -6.84 3.89
C CYS A 82 -13.84 -8.33 3.69
N HIS A 83 -13.56 -9.17 4.68
CA HIS A 83 -13.83 -10.61 4.62
C HIS A 83 -15.33 -10.96 4.71
N THR A 84 -16.13 -10.12 5.38
CA THR A 84 -17.52 -10.47 5.71
C THR A 84 -18.45 -10.09 4.57
N PHE A 85 -19.07 -11.09 3.94
CA PHE A 85 -20.14 -10.89 2.96
C PHE A 85 -21.45 -10.52 3.65
N ILE A 86 -22.17 -9.52 3.11
CA ILE A 86 -23.48 -9.09 3.62
C ILE A 86 -24.59 -9.87 2.88
N PRO A 87 -25.33 -10.77 3.56
CA PRO A 87 -26.41 -11.51 2.94
C PRO A 87 -27.52 -10.58 2.43
N SER A 88 -28.16 -10.93 1.32
CA SER A 88 -29.27 -10.17 0.71
C SER A 88 -28.91 -8.73 0.30
N CYS A 89 -27.62 -8.40 0.20
CA CYS A 89 -27.18 -7.12 -0.36
C CYS A 89 -27.42 -7.09 -1.89
N PRO A 90 -28.13 -6.08 -2.42
CA PRO A 90 -28.39 -5.98 -3.85
C PRO A 90 -27.10 -5.62 -4.61
N ALA A 91 -26.83 -6.35 -5.69
CA ALA A 91 -25.70 -6.05 -6.56
C ALA A 91 -25.87 -4.67 -7.20
N ASN A 92 -24.84 -3.81 -7.09
CA ASN A 92 -24.81 -2.50 -7.70
C ASN A 92 -24.02 -2.53 -9.02
N ALA A 93 -24.74 -2.49 -10.15
CA ALA A 93 -24.17 -2.48 -11.50
C ALA A 93 -24.56 -1.20 -12.30
N GLN A 94 -24.83 -0.10 -11.60
CA GLN A 94 -25.33 1.13 -12.22
C GLN A 94 -24.23 2.15 -12.59
N ARG A 95 -22.97 1.92 -12.17
CA ARG A 95 -21.86 2.85 -12.45
C ARG A 95 -21.52 2.85 -13.95
N LEU A 96 -21.41 4.05 -14.54
CA LEU A 96 -21.02 4.33 -15.94
C LEU A 96 -22.00 3.92 -17.06
N ARG A 97 -23.32 3.86 -16.82
CA ARG A 97 -24.33 3.75 -17.90
C ARG A 97 -24.53 5.04 -18.71
N ILE A 98 -23.49 5.84 -18.91
CA ILE A 98 -23.55 7.09 -19.69
C ILE A 98 -23.73 6.78 -21.20
N TRP A 99 -23.50 5.53 -21.62
CA TRP A 99 -23.54 5.09 -23.02
C TRP A 99 -24.50 3.92 -23.30
N CYS A 100 -25.45 3.62 -22.41
CA CYS A 100 -26.47 2.58 -22.65
C CYS A 100 -27.78 3.15 -23.20
N LYS A 101 -27.72 4.14 -24.09
CA LYS A 101 -28.89 4.67 -24.83
C LYS A 101 -28.67 4.51 -26.33
#